data_AF-A0AAU8MZQ8-F1
#
_entry.id   AF-A0AAU8MZQ8-F1
#
_cell.length_a   1.000
_cell.length_b   1.000
_cell.length_c   1.000
_cell.angle_alpha   90.00
_cell.angle_beta   90.00
_cell.angle_gamma   90.00
#
_symmetry.space_group_name_H-M   'P 1'
#
loop_
_entity.id
_entity.type
_entity.pdbx_description
1 polymer ?
#
loop_
_entity_poly.entity_id
_entity_poly.type
_entity_poly.pdbx_seq_one_letter_code
_entity_poly.pdbx_strand_id
1 'polypeptide(L)'
;MSDVPVRVQGLIDAARQRSGMSRADVDQVEAAIVNSPYLALMLDRAVAIGRLDAIAISTKPNQAGSYDHKSRTILLSPETISNPQLTPLQQADTLAVTLAHESSHAIRSVVTLQALDRFAKTT
;
A
#
# COMPACT_ATOMS: atom_id res chain seq x y z
N MET A 1 -14.77 12.68 -11.65
CA MET A 1 -14.50 11.34 -11.09
C MET A 1 -12.99 11.17 -11.13
N SER A 2 -12.36 10.84 -9.99
CA SER A 2 -10.93 10.50 -10.00
C SER A 2 -10.86 9.03 -10.40
N ASP A 3 -10.48 8.75 -11.64
CA ASP A 3 -10.38 7.38 -12.14
C ASP A 3 -9.14 6.73 -11.52
N VAL A 4 -9.37 5.81 -10.59
CA VAL A 4 -8.31 4.96 -10.03
C VAL A 4 -7.68 4.17 -11.18
N PRO A 5 -6.34 4.15 -11.32
CA PRO A 5 -5.69 3.41 -12.39
C PRO A 5 -6.08 1.92 -12.37
N VAL A 6 -6.27 1.30 -13.54
CA VAL A 6 -6.74 -0.09 -13.67
C VAL A 6 -5.92 -1.08 -12.83
N ARG A 7 -4.60 -0.90 -12.75
CA ARG A 7 -3.72 -1.73 -11.92
C ARG A 7 -4.00 -1.58 -10.43
N VAL A 8 -4.33 -0.37 -9.99
CA VAL A 8 -4.72 -0.08 -8.60
C VAL A 8 -6.10 -0.64 -8.31
N GLN A 9 -7.02 -0.63 -9.29
CA GLN A 9 -8.30 -1.33 -9.14
C GLN A 9 -8.10 -2.85 -8.95
N GLY A 10 -7.19 -3.46 -9.72
CA GLY A 10 -6.83 -4.88 -9.53
C GLY A 10 -6.25 -5.18 -8.14
N LEU A 11 -5.52 -4.23 -7.54
CA LEU A 11 -5.02 -4.34 -6.17
C LEU A 11 -6.17 -4.31 -5.14
N ILE A 12 -7.15 -3.44 -5.34
CA ILE A 12 -8.35 -3.35 -4.50
C ILE A 12 -9.16 -4.64 -4.61
N ASP A 13 -9.37 -5.14 -5.83
CA ASP A 13 -10.13 -6.38 -6.06
C ASP A 13 -9.43 -7.60 -5.45
N ALA A 14 -8.10 -7.65 -5.52
CA ALA A 14 -7.31 -8.67 -4.83
C ALA A 14 -7.47 -8.60 -3.30
N ALA A 15 -7.55 -7.39 -2.73
CA ALA A 15 -7.82 -7.21 -1.30
C ALA A 15 -9.22 -7.68 -0.90
N ARG A 16 -10.25 -7.43 -1.74
CA ARG A 16 -11.64 -7.93 -1.52
C ARG A 16 -11.73 -9.46 -1.46
N GLN A 17 -10.89 -10.15 -2.23
CA GLN A 17 -10.88 -11.61 -2.29
C GLN A 17 -10.03 -12.26 -1.18
N ARG A 18 -9.26 -11.46 -0.44
CA ARG A 18 -8.31 -11.98 0.54
C ARG A 18 -8.99 -12.27 1.88
N SER A 19 -8.72 -13.43 2.44
CA SER A 19 -9.16 -13.78 3.79
C SER A 19 -8.53 -12.83 4.82
N GLY A 20 -9.37 -12.24 5.69
CA GLY A 20 -8.92 -11.43 6.82
C GLY A 20 -9.19 -9.93 6.70
N MET A 21 -9.61 -9.42 5.53
CA MET A 21 -10.20 -8.08 5.41
C MET A 21 -11.71 -8.19 5.31
N SER A 22 -12.43 -7.40 6.11
CA SER A 22 -13.87 -7.22 5.92
C SER A 22 -14.14 -6.32 4.71
N ARG A 23 -15.37 -6.32 4.21
CA ARG A 23 -15.77 -5.39 3.14
C ARG A 23 -15.56 -3.93 3.54
N ALA A 24 -15.89 -3.59 4.79
CA ALA A 24 -15.71 -2.24 5.31
C ALA A 24 -14.23 -1.82 5.34
N ASP A 25 -13.32 -2.74 5.65
CA ASP A 25 -11.88 -2.47 5.64
C ASP A 25 -11.39 -2.12 4.23
N VAL A 26 -11.88 -2.85 3.22
CA VAL A 26 -11.51 -2.59 1.83
C VAL A 26 -12.13 -1.29 1.34
N ASP A 27 -13.37 -0.97 1.72
CA ASP A 27 -14.01 0.29 1.37
C ASP A 27 -13.25 1.49 1.95
N GLN A 28 -12.67 1.37 3.16
CA GLN A 28 -11.80 2.41 3.75
C GLN A 28 -10.51 2.60 2.95
N VAL A 29 -9.84 1.51 2.56
CA VAL A 29 -8.63 1.55 1.73
C VAL A 29 -8.93 2.16 0.36
N GLU A 30 -10.01 1.73 -0.29
CA GLU A 30 -10.46 2.27 -1.58
C GLU A 30 -10.77 3.76 -1.47
N ALA A 31 -11.48 4.20 -0.43
CA ALA A 31 -11.77 5.61 -0.21
C ALA A 31 -10.48 6.44 -0.05
N ALA A 32 -9.49 5.94 0.71
CA ALA A 32 -8.21 6.63 0.86
C ALA A 32 -7.45 6.77 -0.48
N ILE A 33 -7.51 5.75 -1.34
CA ILE A 33 -6.90 5.76 -2.67
C ILE A 33 -7.63 6.73 -3.61
N VAL A 34 -8.96 6.66 -3.68
CA VAL A 34 -9.79 7.51 -4.55
C VAL A 34 -9.62 8.98 -4.21
N ASN A 35 -9.53 9.31 -2.92
CA ASN A 35 -9.41 10.69 -2.43
C ASN A 35 -7.97 11.23 -2.49
N SER A 36 -6.96 10.40 -2.83
CA SER A 36 -5.57 10.81 -2.91
C SER A 36 -4.95 10.47 -4.27
N PRO A 37 -5.01 11.40 -5.26
CA PRO A 37 -4.42 11.18 -6.58
C PRO A 37 -2.92 10.83 -6.52
N TYR A 38 -2.19 11.41 -5.58
CA TYR A 38 -0.77 11.10 -5.38
C TYR A 38 -0.57 9.65 -4.92
N LEU A 39 -1.38 9.17 -3.98
CA LEU A 39 -1.32 7.77 -3.54
C LEU A 39 -1.65 6.81 -4.68
N ALA A 40 -2.69 7.11 -5.46
CA ALA A 40 -3.05 6.30 -6.62
C ALA A 40 -1.88 6.17 -7.62
N LEU A 41 -1.13 7.25 -7.87
CA LEU A 41 0.07 7.22 -8.72
C LEU A 41 1.21 6.40 -8.10
N MET A 42 1.43 6.50 -6.79
CA MET A 42 2.45 5.69 -6.11
C MET A 42 2.14 4.19 -6.18
N LEU A 43 0.90 3.81 -5.90
CA LEU A 43 0.45 2.43 -5.98
C LEU A 43 0.52 1.92 -7.42
N ASP A 44 0.06 2.69 -8.40
CA ASP A 44 0.15 2.31 -9.81
C ASP A 44 1.61 2.07 -10.23
N ARG A 45 2.52 2.95 -9.83
CA ARG A 45 3.95 2.78 -10.10
C ARG A 45 4.51 1.52 -9.44
N ALA A 46 4.18 1.25 -8.18
CA ALA A 46 4.65 0.07 -7.46
C ALA A 46 4.16 -1.23 -8.12
N VAL A 47 2.90 -1.28 -8.55
CA VAL A 47 2.34 -2.41 -9.30
C VAL A 47 3.00 -2.52 -10.69
N ALA A 48 3.16 -1.40 -11.41
CA ALA A 48 3.73 -1.36 -12.76
C ALA A 48 5.17 -1.89 -12.83
N ILE A 49 5.97 -1.67 -11.78
CA ILE A 49 7.35 -2.20 -11.70
C ILE A 49 7.41 -3.62 -11.08
N GLY A 50 6.26 -4.26 -10.85
CA GLY A 50 6.17 -5.62 -10.31
C GLY A 50 6.60 -5.75 -8.85
N ARG A 51 6.40 -4.70 -8.05
CA ARG A 51 6.81 -4.62 -6.63
C ARG A 51 5.64 -4.50 -5.66
N LEU A 52 4.41 -4.55 -6.13
CA LEU A 52 3.24 -4.58 -5.26
C LEU A 52 2.20 -5.49 -5.89
N ASP A 53 1.81 -6.52 -5.16
CA ASP A 53 0.81 -7.49 -5.59
C ASP A 53 -0.46 -7.41 -4.75
N ALA A 54 -0.36 -7.00 -3.47
CA ALA A 54 -1.50 -7.06 -2.56
C ALA A 54 -1.40 -6.05 -1.40
N ILE A 55 -2.58 -5.74 -0.83
CA ILE A 55 -2.75 -5.10 0.48
C ILE A 55 -3.43 -6.13 1.40
N ALA A 56 -3.05 -6.17 2.68
CA ALA A 56 -3.65 -7.06 3.68
C ALA A 56 -3.56 -6.50 5.10
N ILE A 57 -4.26 -7.14 6.04
CA ILE A 57 -4.13 -6.86 7.47
C ILE A 57 -2.90 -7.55 8.04
N SER A 58 -2.11 -6.80 8.80
CA SER A 58 -1.00 -7.27 9.61
C SER A 58 -1.50 -7.95 10.87
N THR A 59 -0.91 -9.08 11.23
CA THR A 59 -1.05 -9.70 12.56
C THR A 59 0.06 -9.28 13.53
N LYS A 60 1.02 -8.46 13.07
CA LYS A 60 2.14 -7.99 13.89
C LYS A 60 1.72 -6.76 14.71
N PRO A 61 1.92 -6.76 16.04
CA PRO A 61 1.62 -5.61 16.86
C PRO A 61 2.62 -4.46 16.64
N ASN A 62 2.23 -3.25 17.03
CA ASN A 62 3.08 -2.06 17.16
C ASN A 62 3.66 -1.46 15.86
N GLN A 63 3.03 -1.66 14.70
CA GLN A 63 3.39 -0.98 13.46
C GLN A 63 2.11 -0.56 12.73
N ALA A 64 2.02 0.69 12.25
CA ALA A 64 0.87 1.14 11.48
C ALA A 64 0.79 0.41 10.11
N GLY A 65 1.94 0.20 9.48
CA GLY A 65 2.06 -0.59 8.28
C GLY A 65 3.46 -1.18 8.15
N SER A 66 3.60 -2.13 7.22
CA SER A 66 4.89 -2.64 6.76
C SER A 66 4.77 -3.20 5.35
N TYR A 67 5.81 -3.01 4.53
CA TYR A 67 5.95 -3.67 3.25
C TYR A 67 6.75 -4.97 3.39
N ASP A 68 6.13 -6.11 3.06
CA ASP A 68 6.81 -7.40 2.97
C ASP A 68 7.41 -7.59 1.57
N HIS A 69 8.75 -7.55 1.51
CA HIS A 69 9.50 -7.75 0.27
C HIS A 69 9.31 -9.13 -0.36
N LYS A 70 9.04 -10.18 0.44
CA LYS A 70 8.92 -11.56 -0.07
C LYS A 70 7.60 -11.77 -0.79
N SER A 71 6.51 -11.34 -0.16
CA SER A 71 5.15 -11.47 -0.71
C SER A 71 4.69 -10.24 -1.50
N ARG A 72 5.55 -9.21 -1.64
CA ARG A 72 5.25 -7.93 -2.30
C ARG A 72 3.91 -7.35 -1.83
N THR A 73 3.70 -7.40 -0.52
CA THR A 73 2.43 -7.06 0.11
C THR A 73 2.61 -5.88 1.07
N ILE A 74 1.71 -4.90 1.02
CA ILE A 74 1.56 -3.93 2.10
C ILE A 74 0.65 -4.53 3.19
N LEU A 75 1.17 -4.60 4.41
CA LEU A 75 0.46 -5.09 5.59
C LEU A 75 0.08 -3.89 6.46
N LEU A 76 -1.20 -3.65 6.69
CA LEU A 76 -1.74 -2.56 7.51
C LEU A 76 -2.21 -3.09 8.86
N SER A 77 -1.98 -2.36 9.95
CA SER A 77 -2.59 -2.75 11.23
C SER A 77 -4.12 -2.53 11.21
N PRO A 78 -4.88 -3.26 12.04
CA PRO A 78 -6.31 -3.02 12.20
C PRO A 78 -6.63 -1.56 12.55
N GLU A 79 -5.85 -0.95 13.44
CA GLU A 79 -6.04 0.44 13.88
C GLU A 79 -5.73 1.43 12.75
N THR A 80 -4.83 1.09 11.84
CA THR A 80 -4.54 1.91 10.66
C THR A 80 -5.68 1.87 9.67
N ILE A 81 -6.44 0.78 9.62
CA ILE A 81 -7.63 0.65 8.74
C ILE A 81 -8.84 1.34 9.36
N SER A 82 -9.07 1.11 10.65
CA SER A 82 -10.19 1.67 11.38
C SER A 82 -9.84 1.87 12.85
N ASN A 83 -9.71 3.14 13.25
CA ASN A 83 -9.54 3.53 14.63
C ASN A 83 -10.78 4.34 15.07
N PRO A 84 -11.55 3.84 16.05
CA PRO A 84 -12.77 4.52 16.51
C PRO A 84 -12.49 5.86 17.22
N GLN A 85 -11.23 6.15 17.57
CA GLN A 85 -10.83 7.42 18.18
C GLN A 85 -10.49 8.51 17.15
N LEU A 86 -10.41 8.17 15.86
CA LEU A 86 -10.10 9.12 14.79
C LEU A 86 -11.38 9.61 14.13
N THR A 87 -11.40 10.88 13.76
CA THR A 87 -12.40 11.40 12.83
C THR A 87 -12.24 10.74 11.45
N PRO A 88 -13.28 10.71 10.59
CA PRO A 88 -13.17 10.14 9.25
C PRO A 88 -12.03 10.74 8.42
N LEU A 89 -11.77 12.05 8.56
CA LEU A 89 -10.67 12.72 7.87
C LEU A 89 -9.31 12.25 8.39
N GLN A 90 -9.11 12.21 9.71
CA GLN A 90 -7.87 11.71 10.31
C GLN A 90 -7.61 10.24 9.95
N GLN A 91 -8.68 9.44 9.88
CA GLN A 91 -8.60 8.05 9.45
C GLN A 91 -8.13 7.93 8.00
N ALA A 92 -8.73 8.72 7.10
CA ALA A 92 -8.34 8.76 5.69
C ALA A 92 -6.89 9.24 5.50
N ASP A 93 -6.47 10.28 6.23
CA ASP A 93 -5.10 10.79 6.22
C ASP A 93 -4.10 9.74 6.74
N THR A 94 -4.45 9.05 7.83
CA THR A 94 -3.64 7.96 8.41
C THR A 94 -3.44 6.83 7.39
N LEU A 95 -4.51 6.39 6.75
CA LEU A 95 -4.44 5.38 5.68
C LEU A 95 -3.59 5.86 4.52
N ALA A 96 -3.81 7.08 4.05
CA ALA A 96 -3.12 7.61 2.88
C ALA A 96 -1.61 7.75 3.12
N VAL A 97 -1.21 8.28 4.27
CA VAL A 97 0.20 8.43 4.66
C VAL A 97 0.87 7.06 4.81
N THR A 98 0.24 6.11 5.50
CA THR A 98 0.83 4.77 5.68
C THR A 98 0.97 4.05 4.34
N LEU A 99 -0.08 4.03 3.51
CA LEU A 99 -0.02 3.39 2.19
C LEU A 99 1.05 4.03 1.29
N ALA A 100 1.19 5.35 1.31
CA ALA A 100 2.23 6.06 0.56
C ALA A 100 3.64 5.71 1.08
N HIS A 101 3.82 5.64 2.40
CA HIS A 101 5.07 5.23 3.03
C HIS A 101 5.48 3.82 2.60
N GLU A 102 4.57 2.84 2.70
CA GLU A 102 4.88 1.45 2.35
C GLU A 102 5.08 1.26 0.83
N SER A 103 4.33 2.00 0.00
CA SER A 103 4.57 2.05 -1.45
C SER A 103 5.96 2.60 -1.78
N SER A 104 6.49 3.52 -0.97
CA SER A 104 7.85 4.02 -1.15
C SER A 104 8.91 2.93 -0.94
N HIS A 105 8.70 2.00 0.01
CA HIS A 105 9.59 0.85 0.20
C HIS A 105 9.53 -0.10 -1.00
N ALA A 106 8.32 -0.37 -1.51
CA ALA A 106 8.14 -1.16 -2.72
C ALA A 106 8.92 -0.58 -3.91
N ILE A 107 8.82 0.74 -4.13
CA ILE A 107 9.52 1.45 -5.22
C ILE A 107 11.03 1.49 -4.99
N ARG A 108 11.49 1.87 -3.79
CA ARG A 108 12.92 2.02 -3.48
C ARG A 108 13.67 0.69 -3.47
N SER A 109 12.99 -0.42 -3.19
CA SER A 109 13.60 -1.75 -3.27
C SER A 109 14.24 -2.03 -4.64
N VAL A 110 13.74 -1.42 -5.72
CA VAL A 110 14.36 -1.47 -7.05
C VAL A 110 15.58 -0.56 -7.14
N VAL A 111 15.47 0.67 -6.65
CA VAL A 111 16.55 1.67 -6.71
C VAL A 111 17.77 1.22 -5.94
N THR A 112 17.59 0.63 -4.75
CA THR A 112 18.70 0.11 -3.94
C THR A 112 19.38 -1.07 -4.63
N LEU A 113 18.62 -2.03 -5.18
CA LEU A 113 19.19 -3.17 -5.92
C LEU A 113 19.91 -2.71 -7.21
N GLN A 114 19.35 -1.75 -7.93
CA GLN A 114 19.99 -1.16 -9.12
C GLN A 114 21.23 -0.32 -8.77
N ALA A 115 21.27 0.33 -7.60
CA ALA A 115 22.46 1.03 -7.13
C ALA A 115 23.56 0.03 -6.76
N LEU A 116 23.22 -1.07 -6.08
CA LEU A 116 24.15 -2.15 -5.75
C LEU A 116 24.71 -2.85 -7.00
N ASP A 117 23.86 -3.18 -7.98
CA ASP A 117 24.30 -3.79 -9.25
C ASP A 117 25.22 -2.87 -10.05
N ARG A 118 24.94 -1.55 -10.07
CA ARG A 118 25.84 -0.56 -10.69
C ARG A 118 27.18 -0.49 -9.98
N PHE A 119 27.20 -0.49 -8.65
CA PHE A 119 28.43 -0.46 -7.87
C PHE A 119 29.28 -1.71 -8.10
N ALA A 120 28.67 -2.90 -8.12
CA ALA A 120 29.35 -4.17 -8.35
C ALA A 120 29.97 -4.30 -9.76
N LYS A 121 29.44 -3.58 -10.76
CA LYS A 121 29.97 -3.57 -12.13
C LYS A 121 31.13 -2.58 -12.35
N THR A 122 31.45 -1.77 -11.34
CA THR A 122 32.55 -0.78 -11.39
C THR A 122 33.81 -1.23 -10.65
N THR A 123 33.80 -2.45 -10.08
CA THR A 123 34.94 -3.10 -9.40
C THR A 123 35.32 -4.37 -10.15
#